data_AF-A0A971LG72-F1
#
_entry.id   AF-A0A971LG72-F1
#
_cell.length_a   1.000
_cell.length_b   1.000
_cell.length_c   1.000
_cell.angle_alpha   90.00
_cell.angle_beta   90.00
_cell.angle_gamma   90.00
#
_symmetry.space_group_name_H-M   'P 1'
#
loop_
_entity.id
_entity.type
_entity.pdbx_description
1 polymer ?
#
loop_
_entity_poly.entity_id
_entity_poly.type
_entity_poly.pdbx_seq_one_letter_code
_entity_poly.pdbx_strand_id
1 'polypeptide(L)'
;PGPSPRLPPRPKVPARPQPAELPRYPPGHRRRTAGAVYTDFNPLRQVMSWKEKLAHKLHCPLVEIDTHNIIPCRIASEKQEYAARTFRPRVERQLDQWLHEFPREAAPSASQSIFFSRGCMQAVDGTNQSDSDTSINTRLNSLYMSTRSYFEKFVSGSSLVDLPLSGCTAAGKRLYDFITEGLQNYTKKNDPNEPVVAGLSPYLHFGQISAQRVALEVRLAADNLPEIRTAAAEFIEELIVRRELSDNFCFYNKNYDSFEGFPAWAQKTLKEHTNDMRPYLYSQNQLEHGETHDELWNAAQLNMIRIGSMPGYLRMYWAKKILEWTVSPEEALSITIRLNDRYMLDGRDPNGYTGAAWSIGGVHDRPWVDRPIFGKIRLMTLSGCRRKFDVDAWISNNS
;
A
#
# COMPACT_ATOMS: atom_id res chain seq x y z
N PRO A 1 65.26 -33.77 13.42
CA PRO A 1 64.04 -34.53 13.79
C PRO A 1 63.55 -34.14 15.18
N GLY A 2 62.66 -33.16 15.25
CA GLY A 2 61.89 -32.78 16.44
C GLY A 2 60.45 -32.55 15.98
N PRO A 3 59.42 -33.06 16.68
CA PRO A 3 58.08 -33.18 16.14
C PRO A 3 57.38 -31.81 16.09
N SER A 4 56.79 -31.48 14.93
CA SER A 4 55.88 -30.35 14.79
C SER A 4 54.67 -30.50 15.73
N PRO A 5 54.21 -29.41 16.36
CA PRO A 5 53.03 -29.44 17.21
C PRO A 5 51.77 -29.75 16.38
N ARG A 6 51.02 -30.77 16.79
CA ARG A 6 49.73 -31.14 16.16
C ARG A 6 48.70 -30.06 16.47
N LEU A 7 48.15 -29.45 15.43
CA LEU A 7 46.96 -28.61 15.53
C LEU A 7 45.77 -29.42 16.11
N PRO A 8 44.93 -28.82 16.95
CA PRO A 8 43.74 -29.49 17.48
C PRO A 8 42.76 -29.85 16.35
N PRO A 9 41.97 -30.92 16.49
CA PRO A 9 41.01 -31.32 15.47
C PRO A 9 39.97 -30.22 15.26
N ARG A 10 39.64 -29.94 13.99
CA ARG A 10 38.58 -28.99 13.63
C ARG A 10 37.27 -29.40 14.31
N PRO A 11 36.48 -28.46 14.85
CA PRO A 11 35.15 -28.76 15.36
C PRO A 11 34.30 -29.36 14.23
N LYS A 12 33.55 -30.43 14.54
CA LYS A 12 32.61 -31.04 13.60
C LYS A 12 31.59 -29.99 13.16
N VAL A 13 31.54 -29.72 11.86
CA VAL A 13 30.46 -28.92 11.26
C VAL A 13 29.14 -29.66 11.55
N PRO A 14 28.14 -29.01 12.16
CA PRO A 14 26.84 -29.65 12.36
C PRO A 14 26.27 -30.02 10.99
N ALA A 15 25.73 -31.23 10.88
CA ALA A 15 25.09 -31.71 9.66
C ALA A 15 24.04 -30.69 9.19
N ARG A 16 23.99 -30.43 7.88
CA ARG A 16 22.91 -29.65 7.25
C ARG A 16 21.57 -30.16 7.80
N PRO A 17 20.67 -29.29 8.28
CA PRO A 17 19.33 -29.74 8.63
C PRO A 17 18.73 -30.39 7.38
N GLN A 18 18.26 -31.62 7.53
CA GLN A 18 17.49 -32.26 6.46
C GLN A 18 16.31 -31.35 6.11
N PRO A 19 15.90 -31.26 4.83
CA PRO A 19 14.73 -30.47 4.47
C PRO A 19 13.58 -30.93 5.34
N ALA A 20 13.02 -30.01 6.13
CA ALA A 20 11.87 -30.29 6.97
C ALA A 20 10.81 -30.98 6.10
N GLU A 21 10.50 -32.24 6.40
CA GLU A 21 9.44 -32.93 5.72
C GLU A 21 8.17 -32.09 5.87
N LEU A 22 7.57 -31.74 4.72
CA LEU A 22 6.26 -31.11 4.70
C LEU A 22 5.30 -31.94 5.57
N PRO A 23 4.41 -31.30 6.36
CA PRO A 23 3.52 -32.02 7.26
C PRO A 23 2.75 -33.11 6.49
N ARG A 24 2.97 -34.37 6.88
CA ARG A 24 2.30 -35.52 6.27
C ARG A 24 0.87 -35.59 6.81
N TYR A 25 -0.11 -35.37 5.94
CA TYR A 25 -1.53 -35.55 6.27
C TYR A 25 -1.82 -37.01 6.67
N PRO A 26 -2.77 -37.25 7.60
CA PRO A 26 -3.08 -38.59 8.08
C PRO A 26 -3.58 -39.53 6.97
N PRO A 27 -3.36 -40.86 7.10
CA PRO A 27 -3.71 -41.84 6.07
C PRO A 27 -5.22 -41.88 5.84
N GLY A 28 -5.67 -41.68 4.59
CA GLY A 28 -7.09 -41.69 4.21
C GLY A 28 -7.56 -40.45 3.45
N HIS A 29 -6.78 -39.36 3.46
CA HIS A 29 -7.03 -38.22 2.59
C HIS A 29 -6.54 -38.53 1.18
N ARG A 30 -7.46 -38.81 0.24
CA ARG A 30 -7.12 -38.80 -1.19
C ARG A 30 -6.43 -37.46 -1.48
N ARG A 31 -5.19 -37.48 -1.99
CA ARG A 31 -4.54 -36.28 -2.55
C ARG A 31 -5.51 -35.68 -3.55
N ARG A 32 -6.19 -34.59 -3.18
CA ARG A 32 -7.00 -33.84 -4.13
C ARG A 32 -6.02 -33.09 -5.02
N THR A 33 -5.76 -33.62 -6.20
CA THR A 33 -5.01 -32.91 -7.23
C THR A 33 -5.92 -31.84 -7.81
N ALA A 34 -5.61 -30.57 -7.53
CA ALA A 34 -6.33 -29.45 -8.14
C ALA A 34 -6.20 -29.52 -9.68
N GLY A 35 -7.29 -29.35 -10.41
CA GLY A 35 -7.29 -29.33 -11.88
C GLY A 35 -6.70 -28.05 -12.48
N ALA A 36 -6.79 -26.94 -11.74
CA ALA A 36 -6.14 -25.65 -12.00
C ALA A 36 -6.05 -24.87 -10.69
N VAL A 37 -5.15 -23.88 -10.63
CA VAL A 37 -5.02 -22.92 -9.53
C VAL A 37 -5.27 -21.53 -10.10
N TYR A 38 -6.13 -20.75 -9.45
CA TYR A 38 -6.40 -19.36 -9.80
C TYR A 38 -5.85 -18.44 -8.72
N THR A 39 -5.27 -17.31 -9.11
CA THR A 39 -4.76 -16.27 -8.20
C THR A 39 -5.17 -14.89 -8.72
N ASP A 40 -5.29 -13.93 -7.80
CA ASP A 40 -5.40 -12.51 -8.14
C ASP A 40 -4.12 -11.95 -8.75
N PHE A 41 -4.19 -10.77 -9.37
CA PHE A 41 -3.06 -9.97 -9.84
C PHE A 41 -2.48 -9.12 -8.70
N ASN A 42 -1.15 -8.99 -8.68
CA ASN A 42 -0.46 -8.02 -7.83
C ASN A 42 0.92 -7.75 -8.45
N PRO A 43 1.25 -6.49 -8.80
CA PRO A 43 2.48 -6.19 -9.54
C PRO A 43 3.74 -6.18 -8.66
N LEU A 44 3.61 -6.31 -7.33
CA LEU A 44 4.77 -6.22 -6.44
C LEU A 44 5.72 -7.41 -6.64
N ARG A 45 7.02 -7.08 -6.67
CA ARG A 45 8.11 -8.00 -6.99
C ARG A 45 8.08 -9.30 -6.17
N GLN A 46 7.72 -9.20 -4.89
CA GLN A 46 7.66 -10.35 -3.98
C GLN A 46 6.53 -11.31 -4.36
N VAL A 47 5.33 -10.79 -4.62
CA VAL A 47 4.13 -11.58 -4.96
C VAL A 47 4.30 -12.24 -6.33
N MET A 48 4.84 -11.51 -7.30
CA MET A 48 5.18 -12.06 -8.62
C MET A 48 6.18 -13.22 -8.49
N SER A 49 7.22 -13.09 -7.66
CA SER A 49 8.19 -14.17 -7.42
C SER A 49 7.56 -15.40 -6.75
N TRP A 50 6.57 -15.23 -5.87
CA TRP A 50 5.86 -16.36 -5.27
C TRP A 50 5.06 -17.13 -6.32
N LYS A 51 4.36 -16.42 -7.22
CA LYS A 51 3.59 -17.02 -8.30
C LYS A 51 4.48 -17.79 -9.28
N GLU A 52 5.62 -17.22 -9.68
CA GLU A 52 6.61 -17.91 -10.53
C GLU A 52 7.11 -19.20 -9.86
N LYS A 53 7.51 -19.13 -8.59
CA LYS A 53 7.98 -20.31 -7.83
C LYS A 53 6.88 -21.36 -7.66
N LEU A 54 5.63 -20.95 -7.51
CA LEU A 54 4.48 -21.84 -7.39
C LEU A 54 4.20 -22.52 -8.74
N ALA A 55 4.21 -21.77 -9.85
CA ALA A 55 3.98 -22.31 -11.19
C ALA A 55 4.95 -23.45 -11.53
N HIS A 56 6.23 -23.34 -11.14
CA HIS A 56 7.22 -24.41 -11.35
C HIS A 56 6.97 -25.68 -10.52
N LYS A 57 6.17 -25.60 -9.45
CA LYS A 57 5.88 -26.72 -8.54
C LYS A 57 4.52 -27.37 -8.82
N LEU A 58 3.62 -26.68 -9.53
CA LEU A 58 2.29 -27.18 -9.81
C LEU A 58 2.32 -28.19 -10.97
N HIS A 59 1.52 -29.24 -10.83
CA HIS A 59 1.25 -30.20 -11.90
C HIS A 59 0.03 -29.83 -12.74
N CYS A 60 -0.56 -28.67 -12.47
CA CYS A 60 -1.73 -28.12 -13.15
C CYS A 60 -1.51 -26.63 -13.48
N PRO A 61 -2.33 -26.04 -14.37
CA PRO A 61 -2.18 -24.64 -14.74
C PRO A 61 -2.36 -23.69 -13.55
N LEU A 62 -1.49 -22.68 -13.48
CA LEU A 62 -1.68 -21.49 -12.65
C LEU A 62 -2.21 -20.36 -13.54
N VAL A 63 -3.39 -19.84 -13.22
CA VAL A 63 -4.05 -18.76 -13.95
C VAL A 63 -4.14 -17.53 -13.06
N GLU A 64 -3.63 -16.41 -13.53
CA GLU A 64 -3.74 -15.11 -12.86
C GLU A 64 -4.90 -14.31 -13.45
N ILE A 65 -5.74 -13.74 -12.58
CA ILE A 65 -6.86 -12.87 -12.95
C ILE A 65 -6.65 -11.52 -12.27
N ASP A 66 -6.74 -10.43 -13.02
CA ASP A 66 -6.76 -9.09 -12.42
C ASP A 66 -8.13 -8.83 -11.79
N THR A 67 -8.17 -8.96 -10.47
CA THR A 67 -9.36 -8.72 -9.64
C THR A 67 -9.27 -7.38 -8.89
N HIS A 68 -8.16 -6.65 -9.06
CA HIS A 68 -7.88 -5.43 -8.33
C HIS A 68 -8.15 -4.18 -9.18
N ASN A 69 -7.83 -4.22 -10.47
CA ASN A 69 -8.07 -3.14 -11.42
C ASN A 69 -9.38 -3.34 -12.18
N ILE A 70 -10.00 -2.23 -12.61
CA ILE A 70 -11.19 -2.28 -13.47
C ILE A 70 -10.77 -2.74 -14.86
N ILE A 71 -9.71 -2.12 -15.40
CA ILE A 71 -9.10 -2.57 -16.65
C ILE A 71 -7.85 -3.37 -16.27
N PRO A 72 -7.71 -4.64 -16.69
CA PRO A 72 -6.55 -5.43 -16.33
C PRO A 72 -5.24 -4.70 -16.67
N CYS A 73 -4.29 -4.66 -15.75
CA CYS A 73 -3.09 -3.80 -15.84
C CYS A 73 -2.33 -3.98 -17.18
N ARG A 74 -2.22 -5.22 -17.65
CA ARG A 74 -1.55 -5.59 -18.92
C ARG A 74 -2.32 -5.16 -20.17
N ILE A 75 -3.62 -4.90 -20.04
CA ILE A 75 -4.52 -4.45 -21.12
C ILE A 75 -4.61 -2.92 -21.12
N ALA A 76 -4.65 -2.29 -19.94
CA ALA A 76 -4.77 -0.84 -19.81
C ALA A 76 -3.66 -0.09 -20.56
N SER A 77 -2.42 -0.59 -20.54
CA SER A 77 -1.33 -0.15 -21.40
C SER A 77 -0.30 -1.27 -21.59
N GLU A 78 0.34 -1.33 -22.76
CA GLU A 78 1.42 -2.26 -23.10
C GLU A 78 2.81 -1.79 -22.62
N LYS A 79 2.87 -0.66 -21.91
CA LYS A 79 4.11 -0.07 -21.41
C LYS A 79 3.88 0.74 -20.14
N GLN A 80 4.98 1.10 -19.47
CA GLN A 80 4.95 2.12 -18.42
C GLN A 80 4.50 3.46 -19.01
N GLU A 81 3.46 4.05 -18.45
CA GLU A 81 3.00 5.39 -18.82
C GLU A 81 3.78 6.47 -18.08
N TYR A 82 4.06 7.56 -18.79
CA TYR A 82 4.88 8.63 -18.21
C TYR A 82 4.09 9.42 -17.16
N ALA A 83 2.81 9.69 -17.38
CA ALA A 83 1.98 10.49 -16.47
C ALA A 83 0.49 10.18 -16.63
N ALA A 84 -0.33 10.63 -15.67
CA ALA A 84 -1.79 10.48 -15.73
C ALA A 84 -2.38 11.02 -17.06
N ARG A 85 -1.84 12.11 -17.62
CA ARG A 85 -2.30 12.66 -18.91
C ARG A 85 -2.13 11.72 -20.11
N THR A 86 -1.22 10.75 -20.04
CA THR A 86 -0.99 9.77 -21.11
C THR A 86 -1.73 8.45 -20.84
N PHE A 87 -1.93 8.10 -19.58
CA PHE A 87 -2.70 6.92 -19.17
C PHE A 87 -4.22 7.13 -19.25
N ARG A 88 -4.73 8.28 -18.79
CA ARG A 88 -6.16 8.62 -18.78
C ARG A 88 -6.90 8.35 -20.11
N PRO A 89 -6.44 8.84 -21.28
CA PRO A 89 -7.15 8.58 -22.53
C PRO A 89 -7.15 7.09 -22.93
N ARG A 90 -6.29 6.24 -22.36
CA ARG A 90 -6.34 4.78 -22.56
C ARG A 90 -7.39 4.13 -21.68
N VAL A 91 -7.50 4.60 -20.44
CA VAL A 91 -8.55 4.18 -19.48
C VAL A 91 -9.92 4.57 -20.01
N GLU A 92 -10.12 5.85 -20.34
CA GLU A 92 -11.41 6.39 -20.80
C GLU A 92 -11.97 5.65 -22.02
N ARG A 93 -11.11 5.32 -23.00
CA ARG A 93 -11.52 4.58 -24.22
C ARG A 93 -11.99 3.15 -23.96
N GLN A 94 -11.62 2.58 -22.82
CA GLN A 94 -11.91 1.19 -22.46
C GLN A 94 -12.93 1.11 -21.33
N LEU A 95 -13.23 2.22 -20.65
CA LEU A 95 -13.99 2.19 -19.42
C LEU A 95 -15.40 1.63 -19.63
N ASP A 96 -16.09 1.96 -20.72
CA ASP A 96 -17.42 1.43 -21.02
C ASP A 96 -17.43 -0.09 -21.23
N GLN A 97 -16.31 -0.67 -21.67
CA GLN A 97 -16.17 -2.11 -21.85
C GLN A 97 -15.94 -2.84 -20.52
N TRP A 98 -15.20 -2.23 -19.59
CA TRP A 98 -14.71 -2.91 -18.37
C TRP A 98 -15.47 -2.52 -17.10
N LEU A 99 -16.03 -1.31 -17.04
CA LEU A 99 -16.81 -0.82 -15.90
C LEU A 99 -18.28 -1.20 -16.06
N HIS A 100 -18.55 -2.50 -15.89
CA HIS A 100 -19.91 -3.06 -15.91
C HIS A 100 -20.26 -3.70 -14.57
N GLU A 101 -21.54 -3.99 -14.36
CA GLU A 101 -21.97 -4.72 -13.17
C GLU A 101 -21.38 -6.14 -13.09
N PHE A 102 -21.17 -6.61 -11.87
CA PHE A 102 -20.72 -7.98 -11.64
C PHE A 102 -21.86 -8.95 -11.97
N PRO A 103 -21.59 -10.10 -12.62
CA PRO A 103 -22.61 -11.10 -12.83
C PRO A 103 -23.15 -11.55 -11.47
N ARG A 104 -24.48 -11.72 -11.35
CA ARG A 104 -25.05 -12.32 -10.14
C ARG A 104 -24.45 -13.72 -9.99
N GLU A 105 -23.83 -14.00 -8.85
CA GLU A 105 -23.41 -15.36 -8.54
C GLU A 105 -24.63 -16.28 -8.63
N ALA A 106 -24.57 -17.28 -9.51
CA ALA A 106 -25.54 -18.36 -9.44
C ALA A 106 -25.35 -19.01 -8.06
N ALA A 107 -26.45 -19.24 -7.33
CA ALA A 107 -26.39 -19.97 -6.07
C ALA A 107 -25.57 -21.25 -6.30
N PRO A 108 -24.55 -21.55 -5.46
CA PRO A 108 -23.69 -22.69 -5.68
C PRO A 108 -24.57 -23.93 -5.86
N SER A 109 -24.44 -24.59 -7.01
CA SER A 109 -25.16 -25.84 -7.25
C SER A 109 -24.86 -26.79 -6.09
N ALA A 110 -25.84 -27.56 -5.60
CA ALA A 110 -25.69 -28.41 -4.42
C ALA A 110 -24.50 -29.40 -4.50
N SER A 111 -24.02 -29.69 -5.72
CA SER A 111 -22.83 -30.49 -6.03
C SER A 111 -21.47 -29.77 -5.84
N GLN A 112 -21.47 -28.45 -5.64
CA GLN A 112 -20.31 -27.61 -5.31
C GLN A 112 -20.21 -27.28 -3.83
N SER A 113 -20.93 -28.02 -2.97
CA SER A 113 -20.64 -28.07 -1.53
C SER A 113 -19.32 -28.80 -1.29
N ILE A 114 -18.24 -28.23 -1.81
CA ILE A 114 -16.89 -28.70 -1.54
C ILE A 114 -16.62 -28.29 -0.09
N PHE A 115 -16.82 -29.28 0.78
CA PHE A 115 -16.27 -29.39 2.12
C PHE A 115 -15.01 -28.54 2.28
N PHE A 116 -15.17 -27.36 2.89
CA PHE A 116 -14.07 -26.69 3.55
C PHE A 116 -13.56 -27.68 4.61
N SER A 117 -12.36 -28.20 4.40
CA SER A 117 -11.71 -29.00 5.45
C SER A 117 -11.73 -28.17 6.73
N ARG A 118 -12.21 -28.76 7.83
CA ARG A 118 -12.37 -28.13 9.16
C ARG A 118 -11.20 -27.20 9.59
N GLY A 119 -10.00 -27.39 9.08
CA GLY A 119 -8.84 -26.52 9.34
C GLY A 119 -8.90 -25.10 8.76
N CYS A 120 -9.78 -24.78 7.80
CA CYS A 120 -9.82 -23.43 7.20
C CYS A 120 -10.90 -22.50 7.80
N MET A 121 -11.94 -23.04 8.43
CA MET A 121 -13.00 -22.23 9.06
C MET A 121 -12.64 -21.76 10.48
N GLN A 122 -11.58 -22.28 11.10
CA GLN A 122 -11.16 -21.86 12.44
C GLN A 122 -10.41 -20.52 12.48
N ALA A 123 -10.23 -19.86 11.34
CA ALA A 123 -9.54 -18.58 11.26
C ALA A 123 -10.47 -17.36 11.12
N VAL A 124 -11.78 -17.53 10.93
CA VAL A 124 -12.65 -16.41 10.51
C VAL A 124 -13.77 -16.06 11.50
N ASP A 125 -14.20 -16.97 12.36
CA ASP A 125 -15.15 -16.63 13.42
C ASP A 125 -14.43 -16.53 14.76
N GLY A 126 -14.20 -15.30 15.21
CA GLY A 126 -13.69 -14.97 16.55
C GLY A 126 -14.60 -15.39 17.71
N THR A 127 -15.60 -16.24 17.46
CA THR A 127 -16.52 -16.78 18.44
C THR A 127 -16.81 -18.24 18.09
N ASN A 128 -15.88 -19.14 18.37
CA ASN A 128 -16.20 -20.43 18.97
C ASN A 128 -14.92 -21.18 19.34
N GLN A 129 -14.82 -21.51 20.62
CA GLN A 129 -13.83 -22.41 21.18
C GLN A 129 -13.87 -23.78 20.49
N SER A 130 -12.70 -24.44 20.47
CA SER A 130 -12.38 -25.79 19.96
C SER A 130 -12.08 -25.91 18.44
N ASP A 131 -10.80 -25.83 18.04
CA ASP A 131 -9.94 -27.01 17.94
C ASP A 131 -8.42 -26.70 17.89
N SER A 132 -7.70 -27.67 18.46
CA SER A 132 -6.33 -28.20 18.34
C SER A 132 -5.18 -27.57 17.55
N ASP A 133 -5.30 -26.51 16.74
CA ASP A 133 -4.10 -25.87 16.14
C ASP A 133 -3.68 -24.62 16.92
N THR A 134 -3.45 -24.83 18.22
CA THR A 134 -2.93 -23.82 19.15
C THR A 134 -1.64 -23.19 18.62
N SER A 135 -0.85 -23.86 17.78
CA SER A 135 0.41 -23.33 17.27
C SER A 135 0.23 -22.10 16.36
N ILE A 136 -0.68 -22.13 15.39
CA ILE A 136 -0.87 -21.02 14.43
C ILE A 136 -1.62 -19.88 15.10
N ASN A 137 -2.71 -20.16 15.80
CA ASN A 137 -3.48 -19.12 16.50
C ASN A 137 -2.67 -18.50 17.66
N THR A 138 -1.86 -19.27 18.40
CA THR A 138 -0.93 -18.69 19.38
C THR A 138 0.20 -17.91 18.71
N ARG A 139 0.70 -18.31 17.53
CA ARG A 139 1.69 -17.52 16.78
C ARG A 139 1.10 -16.24 16.21
N LEU A 140 -0.11 -16.28 15.65
CA LEU A 140 -0.84 -15.10 15.15
C LEU A 140 -1.21 -14.18 16.32
N ASN A 141 -1.69 -14.71 17.43
CA ASN A 141 -1.95 -13.93 18.64
C ASN A 141 -0.67 -13.38 19.27
N SER A 142 0.43 -14.15 19.29
CA SER A 142 1.72 -13.66 19.76
C SER A 142 2.30 -12.58 18.85
N LEU A 143 2.13 -12.73 17.53
CA LEU A 143 2.52 -11.71 16.56
C LEU A 143 1.67 -10.46 16.78
N TYR A 144 0.34 -10.59 16.82
CA TYR A 144 -0.61 -9.52 17.09
C TYR A 144 -0.37 -8.82 18.42
N MET A 145 -0.10 -9.56 19.51
CA MET A 145 0.27 -9.01 20.82
C MET A 145 1.63 -8.33 20.78
N SER A 146 2.59 -8.82 19.99
CA SER A 146 3.90 -8.16 19.81
C SER A 146 3.79 -6.88 19.00
N THR A 147 2.97 -6.83 17.94
CA THR A 147 2.66 -5.61 17.19
C THR A 147 1.88 -4.65 18.07
N ARG A 148 0.88 -5.13 18.81
CA ARG A 148 0.09 -4.32 19.75
C ARG A 148 0.98 -3.73 20.85
N SER A 149 1.82 -4.53 21.50
CA SER A 149 2.80 -4.05 22.49
C SER A 149 3.82 -3.09 21.88
N TYR A 150 4.17 -3.26 20.60
CA TYR A 150 4.98 -2.30 19.88
C TYR A 150 4.23 -0.97 19.73
N PHE A 151 2.98 -0.96 19.25
CA PHE A 151 2.15 0.26 19.15
C PHE A 151 1.89 0.92 20.52
N GLU A 152 1.60 0.14 21.56
CA GLU A 152 1.39 0.62 22.94
C GLU A 152 2.61 1.37 23.51
N LYS A 153 3.83 1.12 23.02
CA LYS A 153 5.05 1.86 23.42
C LYS A 153 5.14 3.26 22.82
N PHE A 154 4.56 3.48 21.64
CA PHE A 154 4.53 4.81 21.00
C PHE A 154 3.30 5.62 21.41
N VAL A 155 2.28 4.94 21.96
CA VAL A 155 1.08 5.55 22.50
C VAL A 155 1.13 5.50 24.03
N SER A 156 2.20 6.05 24.63
CA SER A 156 2.22 6.25 26.07
C SER A 156 1.25 7.39 26.43
N GLY A 157 0.04 7.05 26.88
CA GLY A 157 -0.90 8.01 27.46
C GLY A 157 -2.13 8.37 26.62
N SER A 158 -2.38 7.70 25.50
CA SER A 158 -3.65 7.83 24.76
C SER A 158 -4.22 6.44 24.50
N SER A 159 -5.52 6.22 24.69
CA SER A 159 -6.12 4.97 24.22
C SER A 159 -5.86 4.86 22.72
N LEU A 160 -5.46 3.69 22.21
CA LEU A 160 -5.49 3.41 20.78
C LEU A 160 -6.84 3.91 20.25
N VAL A 161 -6.81 4.90 19.34
CA VAL A 161 -8.01 5.39 18.66
C VAL A 161 -8.66 4.20 17.96
N ASP A 162 -9.99 4.16 17.91
CA ASP A 162 -10.76 3.11 17.23
C ASP A 162 -10.32 3.01 15.76
N LEU A 163 -9.40 2.08 15.48
CA LEU A 163 -9.01 1.71 14.12
C LEU A 163 -10.28 1.33 13.35
N PRO A 164 -10.34 1.60 12.02
CA PRO A 164 -11.50 1.23 11.23
C PRO A 164 -11.78 -0.28 11.38
N LEU A 165 -13.06 -0.62 11.56
CA LEU A 165 -13.50 -2.02 11.53
C LEU A 165 -13.12 -2.63 10.17
N SER A 166 -12.61 -3.86 10.19
CA SER A 166 -12.18 -4.58 8.99
C SER A 166 -13.33 -5.38 8.36
N GLY A 167 -13.21 -5.72 7.08
CA GLY A 167 -14.09 -6.64 6.36
C GLY A 167 -15.08 -5.95 5.42
N CYS A 168 -15.69 -6.74 4.52
CA CYS A 168 -16.50 -6.23 3.41
C CYS A 168 -17.73 -5.43 3.87
N THR A 169 -18.34 -5.80 5.00
CA THR A 169 -19.48 -5.07 5.58
C THR A 169 -19.06 -3.67 6.04
N ALA A 170 -17.93 -3.55 6.74
CA ALA A 170 -17.41 -2.26 7.18
C ALA A 170 -16.97 -1.40 5.98
N ALA A 171 -16.37 -2.01 4.96
CA ALA A 171 -16.00 -1.34 3.72
C ALA A 171 -17.23 -0.78 2.98
N GLY A 172 -18.30 -1.59 2.87
CA GLY A 172 -19.58 -1.17 2.28
C GLY A 172 -20.23 -0.03 3.05
N LYS A 173 -20.23 -0.08 4.39
CA LYS A 173 -20.70 1.03 5.22
C LYS A 173 -19.87 2.30 4.98
N ARG A 174 -18.54 2.20 4.96
CA ARG A 174 -17.65 3.35 4.72
C ARG A 174 -17.90 3.98 3.34
N LEU A 175 -18.15 3.17 2.31
CA LEU A 175 -18.54 3.66 0.98
C LEU A 175 -19.88 4.40 1.04
N TYR A 176 -20.88 3.81 1.70
CA TYR A 176 -22.19 4.44 1.89
C TYR A 176 -22.05 5.81 2.58
N ASP A 177 -21.38 5.85 3.74
CA ASP A 177 -21.14 7.09 4.50
C ASP A 177 -20.41 8.13 3.64
N PHE A 178 -19.43 7.71 2.83
CA PHE A 178 -18.74 8.60 1.91
C PHE A 178 -19.68 9.18 0.85
N ILE A 179 -20.50 8.37 0.18
CA ILE A 179 -21.43 8.85 -0.85
C ILE A 179 -22.46 9.80 -0.26
N THR A 180 -22.98 9.51 0.94
CA THR A 180 -24.06 10.30 1.55
C THR A 180 -23.59 11.56 2.26
N GLU A 181 -22.38 11.57 2.82
CA GLU A 181 -21.91 12.67 3.68
C GLU A 181 -20.65 13.38 3.16
N GLY A 182 -19.71 12.63 2.57
CA GLY A 182 -18.40 13.16 2.19
C GLY A 182 -18.28 13.63 0.74
N LEU A 183 -18.91 12.90 -0.19
CA LEU A 183 -18.67 13.01 -1.62
C LEU A 183 -19.02 14.39 -2.16
N GLN A 184 -20.12 15.01 -1.68
CA GLN A 184 -20.53 16.35 -2.10
C GLN A 184 -19.43 17.40 -1.91
N ASN A 185 -18.61 17.25 -0.88
CA ASN A 185 -17.53 18.17 -0.53
C ASN A 185 -16.13 17.63 -0.86
N TYR A 186 -16.03 16.53 -1.63
CA TYR A 186 -14.75 15.88 -1.92
C TYR A 186 -13.74 16.78 -2.64
N THR A 187 -14.18 17.83 -3.32
CA THR A 187 -13.28 18.85 -3.93
C THR A 187 -12.37 19.53 -2.88
N LYS A 188 -12.76 19.51 -1.60
CA LYS A 188 -11.96 20.00 -0.47
C LYS A 188 -10.92 18.99 0.05
N LYS A 189 -10.74 17.81 -0.57
CA LYS A 189 -9.81 16.74 -0.13
C LYS A 189 -8.37 17.15 0.17
N ASN A 190 -7.94 18.32 -0.31
CA ASN A 190 -6.58 18.84 -0.07
C ASN A 190 -6.45 19.60 1.26
N ASP A 191 -7.56 19.92 1.94
CA ASP A 191 -7.54 20.42 3.31
C ASP A 191 -7.61 19.22 4.27
N PRO A 192 -6.54 18.93 5.03
CA PRO A 192 -6.54 17.81 5.95
C PRO A 192 -7.49 17.99 7.15
N ASN A 193 -7.99 19.20 7.41
CA ASN A 193 -8.97 19.47 8.46
C ASN A 193 -10.41 19.14 8.02
N GLU A 194 -10.65 18.95 6.72
CA GLU A 194 -11.97 18.66 6.17
C GLU A 194 -12.22 17.13 6.15
N PRO A 195 -13.28 16.62 6.80
CA PRO A 195 -13.56 15.18 6.89
C PRO A 195 -14.21 14.62 5.61
N VAL A 196 -13.67 14.98 4.44
CA VAL A 196 -14.32 14.75 3.13
C VAL A 196 -13.69 13.61 2.34
N VAL A 197 -12.56 13.05 2.79
CA VAL A 197 -11.90 11.94 2.12
C VAL A 197 -12.66 10.63 2.35
N ALA A 198 -12.65 9.73 1.35
CA ALA A 198 -13.48 8.52 1.39
C ALA A 198 -13.12 7.54 2.51
N GLY A 199 -11.87 7.53 2.99
CA GLY A 199 -11.41 6.56 3.99
C GLY A 199 -11.41 5.11 3.49
N LEU A 200 -11.42 4.89 2.17
CA LEU A 200 -11.56 3.57 1.56
C LEU A 200 -10.21 2.85 1.32
N SER A 201 -9.08 3.55 1.42
CA SER A 201 -7.78 2.99 1.04
C SER A 201 -7.36 1.73 1.83
N PRO A 202 -7.63 1.57 3.15
CA PRO A 202 -7.33 0.31 3.84
C PRO A 202 -8.14 -0.87 3.28
N TYR A 203 -9.41 -0.64 2.96
CA TYR A 203 -10.30 -1.67 2.43
C TYR A 203 -9.94 -2.06 0.99
N LEU A 204 -9.60 -1.06 0.17
CA LEU A 204 -9.12 -1.27 -1.20
C LEU A 204 -7.81 -2.05 -1.20
N HIS A 205 -6.85 -1.67 -0.34
CA HIS A 205 -5.55 -2.33 -0.20
C HIS A 205 -5.71 -3.83 0.09
N PHE A 206 -6.56 -4.20 1.05
CA PHE A 206 -6.79 -5.59 1.40
C PHE A 206 -7.83 -6.32 0.54
N GLY A 207 -8.37 -5.69 -0.51
CA GLY A 207 -9.41 -6.29 -1.36
C GLY A 207 -10.74 -6.56 -0.65
N GLN A 208 -11.02 -5.85 0.44
CA GLN A 208 -12.28 -5.95 1.19
C GLN A 208 -13.44 -5.24 0.49
N ILE A 209 -13.12 -4.38 -0.48
CA ILE A 209 -14.09 -3.82 -1.42
C ILE A 209 -13.44 -3.68 -2.79
N SER A 210 -14.20 -3.99 -3.85
CA SER A 210 -13.74 -3.81 -5.22
C SER A 210 -13.78 -2.34 -5.62
N ALA A 211 -12.70 -1.83 -6.22
CA ALA A 211 -12.67 -0.49 -6.79
C ALA A 211 -13.71 -0.31 -7.92
N GLN A 212 -14.01 -1.38 -8.67
CA GLN A 212 -15.07 -1.37 -9.67
C GLN A 212 -16.44 -1.17 -9.03
N ARG A 213 -16.74 -1.86 -7.92
CA ARG A 213 -17.96 -1.62 -7.14
C ARG A 213 -18.02 -0.17 -6.66
N VAL A 214 -16.95 0.36 -6.08
CA VAL A 214 -16.88 1.77 -5.65
C VAL A 214 -17.18 2.73 -6.81
N ALA A 215 -16.57 2.52 -7.98
CA ALA A 215 -16.79 3.35 -9.16
C ALA A 215 -18.25 3.29 -9.67
N LEU A 216 -18.87 2.11 -9.67
CA LEU A 216 -20.27 1.92 -10.07
C LEU A 216 -21.22 2.67 -9.12
N GLU A 217 -21.05 2.54 -7.80
CA GLU A 217 -21.91 3.22 -6.82
C GLU A 217 -21.77 4.75 -6.90
N VAL A 218 -20.54 5.27 -7.08
CA VAL A 218 -20.31 6.71 -7.21
C VAL A 218 -20.89 7.26 -8.53
N ARG A 219 -20.78 6.53 -9.65
CA ARG A 219 -21.42 6.91 -10.91
C ARG A 219 -22.94 6.93 -10.77
N LEU A 220 -23.51 5.89 -10.15
CA LEU A 220 -24.94 5.82 -9.90
C LEU A 220 -25.43 7.00 -9.05
N ALA A 221 -24.71 7.35 -7.99
CA ALA A 221 -25.04 8.53 -7.19
C ALA A 221 -24.98 9.82 -8.01
N ALA A 222 -23.92 10.01 -8.80
CA ALA A 222 -23.73 11.21 -9.64
C ALA A 222 -24.74 11.35 -10.79
N ASP A 223 -25.23 10.23 -11.32
CA ASP A 223 -26.29 10.22 -12.33
C ASP A 223 -27.63 10.68 -11.74
N ASN A 224 -27.90 10.35 -10.46
CA ASN A 224 -29.12 10.74 -9.75
C ASN A 224 -29.04 12.10 -9.05
N LEU A 225 -27.82 12.58 -8.74
CA LEU A 225 -27.57 13.83 -8.01
C LEU A 225 -26.62 14.74 -8.81
N PRO A 226 -27.15 15.60 -9.69
CA PRO A 226 -26.38 16.54 -10.50
C PRO A 226 -25.31 17.35 -9.76
N GLU A 227 -25.60 17.78 -8.54
CA GLU A 227 -24.78 18.64 -7.71
C GLU A 227 -23.46 18.00 -7.26
N ILE A 228 -23.39 16.66 -7.20
CA ILE A 228 -22.16 15.95 -6.80
C ILE A 228 -21.30 15.53 -7.99
N ARG A 229 -21.74 15.75 -9.24
CA ARG A 229 -21.04 15.26 -10.44
C ARG A 229 -19.58 15.69 -10.54
N THR A 230 -19.28 16.94 -10.21
CA THR A 230 -17.91 17.46 -10.23
C THR A 230 -17.03 16.73 -9.21
N ALA A 231 -17.54 16.57 -7.99
CA ALA A 231 -16.82 15.90 -6.91
C ALA A 231 -16.65 14.39 -7.18
N ALA A 232 -17.67 13.74 -7.75
CA ALA A 232 -17.62 12.37 -8.23
C ALA A 232 -16.58 12.17 -9.35
N ALA A 233 -16.53 13.06 -10.34
CA ALA A 233 -15.54 12.99 -11.41
C ALA A 233 -14.10 13.11 -10.85
N GLU A 234 -13.88 14.02 -9.90
CA GLU A 234 -12.59 14.14 -9.20
C GLU A 234 -12.22 12.89 -8.40
N PHE A 235 -13.18 12.23 -7.75
CA PHE A 235 -12.95 11.00 -7.01
C PHE A 235 -12.66 9.83 -7.94
N ILE A 236 -13.40 9.69 -9.03
CA ILE A 236 -13.22 8.64 -10.05
C ILE A 236 -11.84 8.74 -10.71
N GLU A 237 -11.34 9.95 -10.99
CA GLU A 237 -9.97 10.16 -11.49
C GLU A 237 -8.92 9.58 -10.52
N GLU A 238 -9.06 9.81 -9.21
CA GLU A 238 -8.13 9.26 -8.21
C GLU A 238 -8.29 7.74 -8.07
N LEU A 239 -9.53 7.24 -8.02
CA LEU A 239 -9.86 5.83 -7.82
C LEU A 239 -9.42 4.93 -8.99
N ILE A 240 -9.55 5.43 -10.22
CA ILE A 240 -9.29 4.65 -11.43
C ILE A 240 -7.94 5.08 -12.01
N VAL A 241 -7.82 6.32 -12.49
CA VAL A 241 -6.65 6.74 -13.27
C VAL A 241 -5.39 6.76 -12.40
N ARG A 242 -5.44 7.34 -11.20
CA ARG A 242 -4.25 7.41 -10.33
C ARG A 242 -3.90 6.06 -9.73
N ARG A 243 -4.89 5.33 -9.22
CA ARG A 243 -4.67 4.01 -8.62
C ARG A 243 -4.12 3.00 -9.61
N GLU A 244 -4.73 2.85 -10.78
CA GLU A 244 -4.30 1.86 -11.78
C GLU A 244 -3.00 2.28 -12.49
N LEU A 245 -2.68 3.58 -12.51
CA LEU A 245 -1.37 4.06 -12.93
C LEU A 245 -0.25 3.61 -11.97
N SER A 246 -0.54 3.49 -10.68
CA SER A 246 0.42 2.94 -9.71
C SER A 246 0.73 1.47 -9.98
N ASP A 247 -0.29 0.68 -10.34
CA ASP A 247 -0.11 -0.70 -10.79
C ASP A 247 0.69 -0.77 -12.08
N ASN A 248 0.39 0.09 -13.05
CA ASN A 248 1.17 0.24 -14.28
C ASN A 248 2.65 0.53 -13.99
N PHE A 249 2.94 1.47 -13.08
CA PHE A 249 4.30 1.80 -12.68
C PHE A 249 5.02 0.59 -12.06
N CYS A 250 4.42 -0.04 -11.06
CA CYS A 250 5.06 -1.16 -10.35
C CYS A 250 5.19 -2.40 -11.24
N PHE A 251 4.27 -2.62 -12.18
CA PHE A 251 4.31 -3.74 -13.11
C PHE A 251 5.44 -3.61 -14.14
N TYR A 252 5.56 -2.45 -14.78
CA TYR A 252 6.54 -2.25 -15.85
C TYR A 252 7.93 -1.84 -15.34
N ASN A 253 8.01 -1.22 -14.15
CA ASN A 253 9.27 -0.77 -13.58
C ASN A 253 9.76 -1.73 -12.49
N LYS A 254 10.69 -2.63 -12.82
CA LYS A 254 11.29 -3.55 -11.84
C LYS A 254 12.02 -2.86 -10.69
N ASN A 255 12.34 -1.58 -10.84
CA ASN A 255 13.05 -0.72 -9.90
C ASN A 255 12.12 0.30 -9.23
N TYR A 256 10.81 0.03 -9.16
CA TYR A 256 9.78 0.95 -8.64
C TYR A 256 10.04 1.50 -7.22
N ASP A 257 10.86 0.81 -6.42
CA ASP A 257 11.23 1.12 -5.03
C ASP A 257 12.68 1.63 -4.89
N SER A 258 13.30 2.08 -5.98
CA SER A 258 14.70 2.54 -6.02
C SER A 258 14.89 3.79 -6.88
N PHE A 259 16.04 4.47 -6.72
CA PHE A 259 16.37 5.69 -7.46
C PHE A 259 16.39 5.47 -8.99
N GLU A 260 16.83 4.29 -9.42
CA GLU A 260 16.84 3.87 -10.83
C GLU A 260 15.43 3.83 -11.44
N GLY A 261 14.39 3.74 -10.60
CA GLY A 261 13.00 3.79 -11.02
C GLY A 261 12.50 5.18 -11.40
N PHE A 262 13.24 6.24 -11.08
CA PHE A 262 12.85 7.63 -11.39
C PHE A 262 13.03 7.95 -12.88
N PRO A 263 12.27 8.91 -13.45
CA PRO A 263 12.50 9.37 -14.81
C PRO A 263 13.90 9.98 -14.96
N ALA A 264 14.49 9.85 -16.15
CA ALA A 264 15.88 10.28 -16.41
C ALA A 264 16.15 11.76 -16.05
N TRP A 265 15.17 12.65 -16.26
CA TRP A 265 15.31 14.06 -15.89
C TRP A 265 15.44 14.27 -14.38
N ALA A 266 14.72 13.47 -13.58
CA ALA A 266 14.75 13.53 -12.13
C ALA A 266 16.05 12.95 -11.59
N GLN A 267 16.50 11.81 -12.14
CA GLN A 267 17.80 11.25 -11.79
C GLN A 267 18.94 12.23 -12.05
N LYS A 268 18.90 12.93 -13.20
CA LYS A 268 19.90 13.93 -13.57
C LYS A 268 19.91 15.11 -12.59
N THR A 269 18.75 15.74 -12.35
CA THR A 269 18.68 16.92 -11.49
C THR A 269 19.06 16.57 -10.06
N LEU A 270 18.61 15.45 -9.50
CA LEU A 270 18.98 15.04 -8.14
C LEU A 270 20.50 14.78 -8.00
N LYS A 271 21.14 14.23 -9.03
CA LYS A 271 22.61 14.07 -9.06
C LYS A 271 23.36 15.41 -9.11
N GLU A 272 22.85 16.38 -9.85
CA GLU A 272 23.42 17.73 -9.91
C GLU A 272 23.42 18.43 -8.54
N HIS A 273 22.45 18.11 -7.67
CA HIS A 273 22.30 18.69 -6.34
C HIS A 273 22.81 17.82 -5.18
N THR A 274 23.58 16.76 -5.45
CA THR A 274 24.06 15.83 -4.42
C THR A 274 24.97 16.51 -3.38
N ASN A 275 25.71 17.56 -3.78
CA ASN A 275 26.65 18.27 -2.92
C ASN A 275 26.06 19.52 -2.25
N ASP A 276 24.76 19.79 -2.44
CA ASP A 276 24.13 20.94 -1.81
C ASP A 276 24.12 20.78 -0.30
N MET A 277 24.31 21.89 0.43
CA MET A 277 24.21 21.87 1.89
C MET A 277 22.76 21.70 2.33
N ARG A 278 22.49 20.71 3.19
CA ARG A 278 21.17 20.48 3.77
C ARG A 278 21.08 21.27 5.09
N PRO A 279 20.08 22.17 5.26
CA PRO A 279 19.92 22.93 6.50
C PRO A 279 19.69 22.05 7.73
N TYR A 280 19.06 20.89 7.55
CA TYR A 280 18.79 19.90 8.58
C TYR A 280 19.12 18.50 8.05
N LEU A 281 19.64 17.65 8.93
CA LEU A 281 19.81 16.22 8.68
C LEU A 281 19.24 15.46 9.86
N TYR A 282 18.24 14.63 9.60
CA TYR A 282 17.62 13.79 10.61
C TYR A 282 17.99 12.34 10.41
N SER A 283 18.27 11.65 11.51
CA SER A 283 18.34 10.19 11.49
C SER A 283 16.96 9.61 11.21
N GLN A 284 16.94 8.39 10.67
CA GLN A 284 15.71 7.62 10.51
C GLN A 284 14.91 7.50 11.81
N ASN A 285 15.58 7.42 12.98
CA ASN A 285 14.91 7.35 14.28
C ASN A 285 14.19 8.65 14.63
N GLN A 286 14.83 9.81 14.43
CA GLN A 286 14.20 11.12 14.67
C GLN A 286 12.99 11.33 13.75
N LEU A 287 13.11 10.94 12.48
CA LEU A 287 11.99 10.98 11.54
C LEU A 287 10.86 10.03 11.99
N GLU A 288 11.17 8.80 12.38
CA GLU A 288 10.16 7.84 12.86
C GLU A 288 9.38 8.38 14.07
N HIS A 289 10.02 9.10 14.98
CA HIS A 289 9.40 9.62 16.21
C HIS A 289 8.83 11.05 16.09
N GLY A 290 8.86 11.67 14.90
CA GLY A 290 8.36 13.04 14.75
C GLY A 290 9.21 14.07 15.51
N GLU A 291 10.53 13.90 15.53
CA GLU A 291 11.48 14.76 16.25
C GLU A 291 12.21 15.73 15.30
N THR A 292 11.43 16.48 14.51
CA THR A 292 11.97 17.50 13.60
C THR A 292 11.67 18.92 14.11
N HIS A 293 12.28 19.91 13.48
CA HIS A 293 11.99 21.33 13.72
C HIS A 293 10.62 21.76 13.16
N ASP A 294 9.99 20.94 12.32
CA ASP A 294 8.74 21.27 11.64
C ASP A 294 7.56 20.58 12.33
N GLU A 295 6.80 21.35 13.11
CA GLU A 295 5.67 20.84 13.88
C GLU A 295 4.55 20.26 13.00
N LEU A 296 4.35 20.77 11.77
CA LEU A 296 3.38 20.19 10.84
C LEU A 296 3.83 18.80 10.39
N TRP A 297 5.13 18.64 10.12
CA TRP A 297 5.69 17.34 9.73
C TRP A 297 5.59 16.34 10.89
N ASN A 298 5.92 16.78 12.10
CA ASN A 298 5.82 15.96 13.31
C ASN A 298 4.38 15.51 13.57
N ALA A 299 3.41 16.43 13.51
CA ALA A 299 2.00 16.12 13.70
C ALA A 299 1.48 15.13 12.63
N ALA A 300 1.90 15.27 11.37
CA ALA A 300 1.54 14.32 10.33
C ALA A 300 2.12 12.91 10.61
N GLN A 301 3.40 12.83 11.00
CA GLN A 301 4.08 11.58 11.34
C GLN A 301 3.42 10.88 12.55
N LEU A 302 3.16 11.61 13.62
CA LEU A 302 2.54 11.08 14.84
C LEU A 302 1.09 10.66 14.61
N ASN A 303 0.33 11.44 13.82
CA ASN A 303 -1.01 11.06 13.39
C ASN A 303 -0.99 9.71 12.65
N MET A 304 -0.09 9.55 11.66
CA MET A 304 0.08 8.27 10.94
C MET A 304 0.33 7.09 11.89
N ILE A 305 1.20 7.26 12.89
CA ILE A 305 1.48 6.21 13.88
C ILE A 305 0.24 5.87 14.70
N ARG A 306 -0.51 6.91 15.10
CA ARG A 306 -1.69 6.78 15.97
C ARG A 306 -2.88 6.12 15.27
N ILE A 307 -3.19 6.52 14.02
CA ILE A 307 -4.42 6.11 13.33
C ILE A 307 -4.18 5.20 12.12
N GLY A 308 -2.92 4.95 11.76
CA GLY A 308 -2.55 4.10 10.63
C GLY A 308 -2.92 4.70 9.26
N SER A 309 -3.08 6.02 9.18
CA SER A 309 -3.42 6.76 7.96
C SER A 309 -2.90 8.19 8.04
N MET A 310 -2.65 8.82 6.89
CA MET A 310 -2.32 10.24 6.77
C MET A 310 -3.09 10.84 5.60
N PRO A 311 -3.64 12.07 5.73
CA PRO A 311 -4.28 12.77 4.62
C PRO A 311 -3.37 12.85 3.40
N GLY A 312 -3.93 12.61 2.20
CA GLY A 312 -3.14 12.52 0.96
C GLY A 312 -2.30 13.75 0.67
N TYR A 313 -2.82 14.95 0.97
CA TYR A 313 -2.06 16.20 0.82
C TYR A 313 -0.83 16.24 1.74
N LEU A 314 -0.95 15.76 2.97
CA LEU A 314 0.14 15.70 3.93
C LEU A 314 1.14 14.59 3.59
N ARG A 315 0.73 13.46 2.98
CA ARG A 315 1.69 12.44 2.49
C ARG A 315 2.70 13.03 1.50
N MET A 316 2.22 13.89 0.60
CA MET A 316 3.08 14.61 -0.35
C MET A 316 4.06 15.56 0.35
N TYR A 317 3.56 16.35 1.33
CA TYR A 317 4.40 17.24 2.12
C TYR A 317 5.46 16.45 2.89
N TRP A 318 5.03 15.43 3.61
CA TRP A 318 5.81 14.56 4.46
C TRP A 318 6.97 13.90 3.71
N ALA A 319 6.69 13.24 2.58
CA ALA A 319 7.72 12.57 1.79
C ALA A 319 8.73 13.56 1.15
N LYS A 320 8.27 14.75 0.74
CA LYS A 320 9.15 15.79 0.19
C LYS A 320 10.11 16.36 1.24
N LYS A 321 9.66 16.47 2.49
CA LYS A 321 10.52 16.89 3.59
C LYS A 321 11.57 15.85 3.97
N ILE A 322 11.27 14.56 3.83
CA ILE A 322 12.27 13.51 3.98
C ILE A 322 13.40 13.68 2.94
N LEU A 323 13.08 14.01 1.68
CA LEU A 323 14.11 14.35 0.67
C LEU A 323 14.95 15.58 1.08
N GLU A 324 14.33 16.59 1.67
CA GLU A 324 15.01 17.81 2.09
C GLU A 324 15.98 17.59 3.27
N TRP A 325 15.69 16.62 4.15
CA TRP A 325 16.37 16.45 5.44
C TRP A 325 17.14 15.14 5.59
N THR A 326 17.48 14.49 4.48
CA THR A 326 18.31 13.28 4.43
C THR A 326 19.51 13.50 3.51
N VAL A 327 20.53 12.65 3.65
CA VAL A 327 21.81 12.84 2.94
C VAL A 327 21.71 12.55 1.45
N SER A 328 20.80 11.67 1.02
CA SER A 328 20.62 11.36 -0.40
C SER A 328 19.18 11.00 -0.76
N PRO A 329 18.80 11.14 -2.05
CA PRO A 329 17.48 10.72 -2.53
C PRO A 329 17.20 9.21 -2.34
N GLU A 330 18.23 8.36 -2.41
CA GLU A 330 18.14 6.92 -2.14
C GLU A 330 17.74 6.67 -0.67
N GLU A 331 18.40 7.35 0.27
CA GLU A 331 18.05 7.24 1.68
C GLU A 331 16.66 7.83 1.94
N ALA A 332 16.33 8.97 1.34
CA ALA A 332 15.01 9.58 1.44
C ALA A 332 13.91 8.61 1.02
N LEU A 333 14.09 7.93 -0.12
CA LEU A 333 13.14 6.96 -0.66
C LEU A 333 13.03 5.75 0.25
N SER A 334 14.16 5.20 0.71
CA SER A 334 14.20 4.08 1.64
C SER A 334 13.46 4.37 2.94
N ILE A 335 13.70 5.54 3.56
CA ILE A 335 13.02 5.95 4.79
C ILE A 335 11.52 6.14 4.56
N THR A 336 11.16 6.81 3.47
CA THR A 336 9.76 7.08 3.10
C THR A 336 8.99 5.78 2.91
N ILE A 337 9.53 4.84 2.13
CA ILE A 337 8.93 3.51 1.93
C ILE A 337 8.83 2.77 3.26
N ARG A 338 9.90 2.73 4.07
CA ARG A 338 9.90 2.00 5.33
C ARG A 338 8.83 2.51 6.29
N LEU A 339 8.71 3.83 6.45
CA LEU A 339 7.74 4.42 7.37
C LEU A 339 6.30 4.24 6.84
N ASN A 340 6.07 4.44 5.54
CA ASN A 340 4.78 4.18 4.90
C ASN A 340 4.35 2.72 5.10
N ASP A 341 5.22 1.78 4.75
CA ASP A 341 4.97 0.33 4.81
C ASP A 341 4.91 -0.20 6.24
N ARG A 342 5.39 0.56 7.23
CA ARG A 342 5.31 0.18 8.65
C ARG A 342 3.98 0.59 9.28
N TYR A 343 3.55 1.83 9.05
CA TYR A 343 2.48 2.44 9.84
C TYR A 343 1.17 2.59 9.08
N MET A 344 1.19 2.76 7.76
CA MET A 344 -0.06 2.91 7.00
C MET A 344 -0.79 1.56 6.88
N LEU A 345 -2.09 1.57 7.15
CA LEU A 345 -2.98 0.44 6.88
C LEU A 345 -3.09 0.14 5.38
N ASP A 346 -2.87 1.15 4.54
CA ASP A 346 -2.82 1.06 3.08
C ASP A 346 -1.38 1.07 2.51
N GLY A 347 -0.37 0.79 3.35
CA GLY A 347 1.03 0.67 2.94
C GLY A 347 1.38 -0.70 2.36
N ARG A 348 2.62 -0.89 1.89
CA ARG A 348 3.09 -2.08 1.12
C ARG A 348 2.25 -2.31 -0.13
N ASP A 349 1.98 -1.21 -0.82
CA ASP A 349 1.00 -1.11 -1.89
C ASP A 349 1.61 -0.39 -3.10
N PRO A 350 1.25 -0.75 -4.35
CA PRO A 350 1.69 -0.02 -5.54
C PRO A 350 1.47 1.50 -5.44
N ASN A 351 0.38 1.95 -4.81
CA ASN A 351 0.10 3.36 -4.57
C ASN A 351 1.12 4.00 -3.62
N GLY A 352 1.56 3.27 -2.60
CA GLY A 352 2.59 3.72 -1.66
C GLY A 352 3.94 3.94 -2.35
N TYR A 353 4.41 2.93 -3.11
CA TYR A 353 5.67 3.03 -3.87
C TYR A 353 5.62 4.16 -4.91
N THR A 354 4.52 4.24 -5.67
CA THR A 354 4.32 5.27 -6.70
C THR A 354 4.22 6.66 -6.08
N GLY A 355 3.53 6.81 -4.94
CA GLY A 355 3.42 8.08 -4.21
C GLY A 355 4.76 8.56 -3.63
N ALA A 356 5.57 7.65 -3.11
CA ALA A 356 6.93 7.95 -2.66
C ALA A 356 7.81 8.38 -3.85
N ALA A 357 7.77 7.64 -4.96
CA ALA A 357 8.53 7.95 -6.17
C ALA A 357 8.05 9.24 -6.87
N TRP A 358 6.77 9.58 -6.81
CA TRP A 358 6.23 10.87 -7.25
C TRP A 358 6.78 12.01 -6.38
N SER A 359 6.81 11.81 -5.06
CA SER A 359 7.21 12.84 -4.10
C SER A 359 8.71 13.16 -4.18
N ILE A 360 9.54 12.11 -4.25
CA ILE A 360 11.00 12.20 -4.17
C ILE A 360 11.63 12.27 -5.55
N GLY A 361 11.15 11.46 -6.48
CA GLY A 361 11.74 11.26 -7.81
C GLY A 361 10.94 11.85 -8.96
N GLY A 362 9.82 12.53 -8.71
CA GLY A 362 9.02 13.16 -9.77
C GLY A 362 8.39 12.19 -10.76
N VAL A 363 8.26 10.90 -10.41
CA VAL A 363 7.50 9.92 -11.21
C VAL A 363 6.08 10.46 -11.45
N HIS A 364 5.61 10.45 -12.70
CA HIS A 364 4.32 11.02 -13.11
C HIS A 364 4.12 12.53 -12.88
N ASP A 365 5.17 13.27 -12.52
CA ASP A 365 5.17 14.73 -12.50
C ASP A 365 6.00 15.30 -13.66
N ARG A 366 6.06 16.63 -13.73
CA ARG A 366 6.90 17.40 -14.64
C ARG A 366 8.06 18.06 -13.88
N PRO A 367 9.12 18.48 -14.59
CA PRO A 367 10.14 19.35 -13.99
C PRO A 367 9.56 20.68 -13.50
N TRP A 368 10.05 21.13 -12.35
CA TRP A 368 9.76 22.41 -11.72
C TRP A 368 10.97 23.34 -11.79
N VAL A 369 10.81 24.54 -11.21
CA VAL A 369 11.91 25.50 -11.08
C VAL A 369 13.02 24.88 -10.26
N ASP A 370 14.25 25.05 -10.75
CA ASP A 370 15.46 24.56 -10.12
C ASP A 370 15.71 25.21 -8.74
N ARG A 371 16.02 24.39 -7.74
CA ARG A 371 16.21 24.78 -6.33
C ARG A 371 17.29 23.91 -5.69
N PRO A 372 18.03 24.45 -4.71
CA PRO A 372 18.96 23.63 -3.94
C PRO A 372 18.27 22.39 -3.34
N ILE A 373 19.00 21.27 -3.27
CA ILE A 373 18.58 19.94 -2.81
C ILE A 373 17.58 19.26 -3.73
N PHE A 374 16.48 19.93 -4.08
CA PHE A 374 15.40 19.37 -4.88
C PHE A 374 15.71 19.32 -6.39
N GLY A 375 16.61 20.17 -6.86
CA GLY A 375 16.72 20.48 -8.28
C GLY A 375 15.36 20.83 -8.86
N LYS A 376 14.91 20.05 -9.85
CA LYS A 376 13.62 20.26 -10.53
C LYS A 376 12.48 19.40 -9.97
N ILE A 377 12.65 18.74 -8.83
CA ILE A 377 11.55 18.08 -8.11
C ILE A 377 10.59 19.13 -7.55
N ARG A 378 9.28 18.85 -7.57
CA ARG A 378 8.28 19.75 -7.00
C ARG A 378 8.55 19.99 -5.52
N LEU A 379 8.74 21.24 -5.12
CA LEU A 379 8.87 21.65 -3.72
C LEU A 379 7.48 21.85 -3.06
N MET A 380 7.38 21.52 -1.78
CA MET A 380 6.28 21.94 -0.91
C MET A 380 6.87 22.57 0.37
N THR A 381 6.38 23.76 0.74
CA THR A 381 6.88 24.51 1.90
C THR A 381 5.80 24.67 2.96
N LEU A 382 6.19 24.82 4.23
CA LEU A 382 5.27 25.09 5.34
C LEU A 382 4.42 26.34 5.06
N SER A 383 5.04 27.41 4.54
CA SER A 383 4.32 28.62 4.12
C SER A 383 3.32 28.37 3.00
N GLY A 384 3.59 27.40 2.12
CA GLY A 384 2.66 26.95 1.09
C GLY A 384 1.47 26.18 1.65
N CYS A 385 1.68 25.36 2.70
CA CYS A 385 0.61 24.69 3.43
C CYS A 385 -0.28 25.71 4.16
N ARG A 386 0.31 26.70 4.85
CA ARG A 386 -0.42 27.78 5.55
C ARG A 386 -1.31 28.63 4.65
N ARG A 387 -1.00 28.70 3.34
CA ARG A 387 -1.87 29.39 2.36
C ARG A 387 -3.05 28.54 1.88
N LYS A 388 -3.06 27.23 2.20
CA LYS A 388 -4.05 26.27 1.69
C LYS A 388 -5.01 25.75 2.73
N PHE A 389 -4.57 25.60 3.97
CA PHE A 389 -5.39 25.13 5.07
C PHE A 389 -4.87 25.69 6.41
N ASP A 390 -5.68 25.59 7.44
CA ASP A 390 -5.30 25.96 8.81
C ASP A 390 -4.32 24.92 9.39
N VAL A 391 -3.03 25.25 9.31
CA VAL A 391 -1.94 24.42 9.81
C VAL A 391 -1.95 24.32 11.32
N ASP A 392 -2.29 25.39 12.04
CA ASP A 392 -2.24 25.41 13.50
C ASP A 392 -3.40 24.61 14.09
N ALA A 393 -4.56 24.64 13.46
CA ALA A 393 -5.68 23.75 13.80
C ALA A 393 -5.32 22.27 13.55
N TRP A 394 -4.67 21.95 12.42
CA TRP A 394 -4.23 20.59 12.15
C TRP A 394 -3.24 20.10 13.23
N ILE A 395 -2.22 20.89 13.53
CA ILE A 395 -1.22 20.57 14.56
C ILE A 395 -1.92 20.34 15.89
N SER A 396 -2.73 21.30 16.35
CA SER A 396 -3.40 21.23 17.67
C SER A 396 -4.29 19.98 17.85
N ASN A 397 -4.88 19.48 16.77
CA ASN A 397 -5.73 18.28 16.80
C ASN A 397 -4.95 16.96 16.65
N ASN A 398 -3.66 17.01 16.29
CA ASN A 398 -2.89 15.84 15.84
C ASN A 398 -1.48 15.72 16.41
N SER A 399 -1.02 16.69 17.20
CA SER A 399 0.22 16.65 17.98
C SER A 399 0.13 15.74 19.19
#